data_AF-A0A521TN20-F1
#
_entry.id   AF-A0A521TN20-F1
#
_cell.length_a   1.000
_cell.length_b   1.000
_cell.length_c   1.000
_cell.angle_alpha   90.00
_cell.angle_beta   90.00
_cell.angle_gamma   90.00
#
_symmetry.space_group_name_H-M   'P 1'
#
loop_
_entity.id
_entity.type
_entity.pdbx_description
1 polymer ?
#
loop_
_entity_poly.entity_id
_entity_poly.type
_entity_poly.pdbx_seq_one_letter_code
_entity_poly.pdbx_strand_id
1 'polypeptide(L)'
;MADEARIGGGEAGSRPGTPIARAANTALSLLAQYVRFTIRHRAIGCLAPVVAVLMIFAFRVGPLAPLFPQPKRESLAIVNMLETSPDGSVINEPSSATDAYFRAVGRFDAAGMMAVYHPSVRDDMLARGASVERLQQSLDDASGRGARLVEARRLANIPIQDGRRYVFYIVTRTGFSAAGASEELYFVFTLDPSGRVLSIT
;
A
#
# COMPACT_ATOMS: atom_id res chain seq x y z
N MET A 1 -61.44 82.19 5.43
CA MET A 1 -62.60 81.59 6.14
C MET A 1 -62.81 80.23 5.48
N ALA A 2 -62.39 79.16 6.17
CA ALA A 2 -63.29 78.22 6.85
C ALA A 2 -64.21 77.52 5.83
N ASP A 3 -64.27 76.21 5.72
CA ASP A 3 -64.57 75.30 6.81
C ASP A 3 -64.30 73.84 6.38
N GLU A 4 -64.06 73.01 7.39
CA GLU A 4 -63.80 71.58 7.35
C GLU A 4 -64.97 70.76 6.78
N ALA A 5 -64.65 69.66 6.09
CA ALA A 5 -65.54 68.50 6.02
C ALA A 5 -64.70 67.22 5.86
N ARG A 6 -64.49 66.63 7.02
CA ARG A 6 -63.76 65.41 7.34
C ARG A 6 -64.64 64.21 6.96
N ILE A 7 -64.22 63.40 5.99
CA ILE A 7 -64.71 62.03 5.75
C ILE A 7 -63.43 61.20 5.63
N GLY A 8 -63.00 60.43 6.63
CA GLY A 8 -63.79 59.41 7.31
C GLY A 8 -63.77 58.08 6.54
N GLY A 9 -62.67 57.73 5.86
CA GLY A 9 -62.47 56.45 5.19
C GLY A 9 -61.73 55.48 6.10
N GLY A 10 -62.45 54.50 6.65
CA GLY A 10 -61.98 53.56 7.66
C GLY A 10 -60.70 52.83 7.26
N GLU A 11 -59.73 52.85 8.18
CA GLU A 11 -58.61 51.92 8.19
C GLU A 11 -59.16 50.50 8.24
N ALA A 12 -59.18 49.83 7.08
CA ALA A 12 -59.39 48.40 7.00
C ALA A 12 -58.26 47.74 7.81
N GLY A 13 -58.57 47.41 9.06
CA GLY A 13 -57.68 46.72 9.98
C GLY A 13 -57.06 45.52 9.27
N SER A 14 -55.78 45.67 8.91
CA SER A 14 -54.95 44.62 8.37
C SER A 14 -54.82 43.56 9.46
N ARG A 15 -55.78 42.62 9.47
CA ARG A 15 -55.74 41.46 10.36
C ARG A 15 -54.37 40.82 10.15
N PRO A 16 -53.56 40.64 11.21
CA PRO A 16 -52.25 40.02 11.08
C PRO A 16 -52.47 38.64 10.47
N GLY A 17 -52.15 38.52 9.17
CA GLY A 17 -52.26 37.27 8.45
C GLY A 17 -51.54 36.21 9.28
N THR A 18 -52.23 35.11 9.55
CA THR A 18 -51.69 34.00 10.32
C THR A 18 -50.33 33.62 9.73
N PRO A 19 -49.37 33.15 10.54
CA PRO A 19 -48.03 32.80 10.05
C PRO A 19 -48.08 31.84 8.84
N ILE A 20 -49.14 31.02 8.77
CA ILE A 20 -49.46 30.12 7.66
C ILE A 20 -49.75 30.90 6.36
N ALA A 21 -50.51 31.99 6.41
CA ALA A 21 -50.82 32.81 5.23
C ALA A 21 -49.59 33.55 4.69
N ARG A 22 -48.68 34.00 5.58
CA ARG A 22 -47.41 34.59 5.15
C ARG A 22 -46.51 33.55 4.48
N ALA A 23 -46.41 32.35 5.05
CA ALA A 23 -45.63 31.25 4.48
C ALA A 23 -46.17 30.82 3.11
N ALA A 24 -47.49 30.73 2.95
CA ALA A 24 -48.13 30.40 1.67
C ALA A 24 -47.83 31.46 0.59
N ASN A 25 -47.92 32.75 0.93
CA ASN A 25 -47.64 33.83 -0.02
C ASN A 25 -46.16 33.87 -0.44
N THR A 26 -45.23 33.58 0.48
CA THR A 26 -43.80 33.44 0.12
C THR A 26 -43.52 32.21 -0.73
N ALA A 27 -44.20 31.09 -0.50
CA ALA A 27 -44.01 29.90 -1.32
C ALA A 27 -44.52 30.13 -2.76
N LEU A 28 -45.67 30.79 -2.90
CA LEU A 28 -46.23 31.12 -4.21
C LEU A 28 -45.37 32.12 -4.99
N SER A 29 -44.78 33.12 -4.31
CA SER A 29 -43.91 34.10 -4.98
C SER A 29 -42.62 33.45 -5.49
N LEU A 30 -42.00 32.56 -4.70
CA LEU A 30 -40.83 31.78 -5.10
C LEU A 30 -41.15 30.83 -6.25
N LEU A 31 -42.30 30.17 -6.22
CA LEU A 31 -42.77 29.31 -7.31
C LEU A 31 -42.94 30.10 -8.61
N ALA A 32 -43.57 31.28 -8.55
CA ALA A 32 -43.76 32.13 -9.72
C ALA A 32 -42.43 32.65 -10.29
N GLN A 33 -41.46 32.98 -9.43
CA GLN A 33 -40.12 33.39 -9.85
C GLN A 33 -39.37 32.23 -10.53
N TYR A 34 -39.48 31.01 -9.99
CA TYR A 34 -38.90 29.80 -10.56
C TYR A 34 -39.51 29.46 -11.94
N VAL A 35 -40.83 29.58 -12.09
CA VAL A 35 -41.52 29.36 -13.39
C VAL A 35 -41.06 30.38 -14.44
N ARG A 36 -40.95 31.66 -14.08
CA ARG A 36 -40.43 32.67 -15.02
C ARG A 36 -38.97 32.43 -15.40
N PHE A 37 -38.15 31.99 -14.46
CA PHE A 37 -36.74 31.66 -14.70
C PHE A 37 -36.57 30.46 -15.65
N THR A 38 -37.37 29.41 -15.45
CA THR A 38 -37.33 28.20 -16.28
C THR A 38 -37.86 28.44 -17.70
N ILE A 39 -38.87 29.30 -17.88
CA ILE A 39 -39.34 29.72 -19.22
C ILE A 39 -38.24 30.47 -19.99
N ARG A 40 -37.46 31.32 -19.32
CA ARG A 40 -36.40 32.12 -19.94
C ARG A 40 -35.16 31.31 -20.31
N HIS A 41 -34.88 30.21 -19.59
CA HIS A 41 -33.68 29.38 -19.79
C HIS A 41 -34.05 27.93 -20.13
N ARG A 42 -34.42 27.70 -21.40
CA ARG A 42 -34.83 26.38 -21.93
C ARG A 42 -33.82 25.24 -21.64
N ALA A 43 -32.52 25.54 -21.62
CA ALA A 43 -31.48 24.55 -21.33
C ALA A 43 -31.44 24.12 -19.85
N ILE A 44 -31.77 25.03 -18.91
CA ILE A 44 -31.71 24.77 -17.47
C ILE A 44 -33.00 24.10 -16.98
N GLY A 45 -34.14 24.42 -17.60
CA GLY A 45 -35.44 23.84 -17.26
C GLY A 45 -35.53 22.33 -17.44
N CYS A 46 -34.73 21.74 -18.35
CA CYS A 46 -34.70 20.29 -18.57
C CYS A 46 -33.74 19.57 -17.61
N LEU A 47 -32.69 20.25 -17.13
CA LEU A 47 -31.66 19.63 -16.30
C LEU A 47 -32.04 19.58 -14.82
N ALA A 48 -32.77 20.59 -14.34
CA ALA A 48 -33.24 20.66 -12.95
C ALA A 48 -34.10 19.44 -12.49
N PRO A 49 -35.10 18.96 -13.26
CA PRO A 49 -35.87 17.79 -12.85
C PRO A 49 -35.03 16.51 -12.85
N VAL A 50 -34.05 16.37 -13.75
CA VAL A 50 -33.14 15.21 -13.79
C VAL A 50 -32.26 15.15 -12.54
N VAL A 51 -31.70 16.30 -12.14
CA VAL A 51 -30.88 16.40 -10.92
C VAL A 51 -31.73 16.14 -9.67
N ALA A 52 -32.96 16.65 -9.63
CA ALA A 52 -33.87 16.39 -8.51
C ALA A 52 -34.24 14.91 -8.38
N VAL A 53 -34.51 14.22 -9.50
CA VAL A 53 -34.78 12.78 -9.52
C VAL A 53 -33.57 11.97 -9.07
N LEU A 54 -32.36 12.31 -9.53
CA LEU A 54 -31.12 11.66 -9.10
C LEU A 54 -30.87 11.80 -7.60
N MET A 55 -31.11 12.99 -7.04
CA MET A 55 -30.99 13.25 -5.61
C MET A 55 -32.00 12.43 -4.80
N ILE A 56 -33.26 12.35 -5.24
CA ILE A 56 -34.29 11.53 -4.59
C ILE A 56 -33.91 10.05 -4.64
N PHE A 57 -33.37 9.58 -5.78
CA PHE A 57 -32.92 8.20 -5.91
C PHE A 57 -31.76 7.92 -4.95
N ALA A 58 -30.70 8.74 -4.97
CA ALA A 58 -29.54 8.61 -4.09
C ALA A 58 -29.93 8.58 -2.60
N PHE A 59 -30.89 9.42 -2.19
CA PHE A 59 -31.34 9.48 -0.80
C PHE A 59 -32.25 8.30 -0.39
N ARG A 60 -33.02 7.74 -1.33
CA ARG A 60 -33.91 6.59 -1.08
C ARG A 60 -33.19 5.25 -1.09
N VAL A 61 -32.08 5.10 -1.83
CA VAL A 61 -31.29 3.85 -1.83
C VAL A 61 -30.26 3.80 -0.68
N GLY A 62 -29.98 4.95 -0.04
CA GLY A 62 -28.96 5.10 1.01
C GLY A 62 -29.13 4.29 2.32
N PRO A 63 -30.35 4.08 2.88
CA PRO A 63 -30.45 3.43 4.19
C PRO A 63 -30.57 1.89 4.17
N LEU A 64 -30.56 1.24 3.00
CA LEU A 64 -30.64 -0.23 2.87
C LEU A 64 -29.26 -0.93 2.75
N ALA A 65 -28.19 -0.23 3.11
CA ALA A 65 -26.81 -0.69 2.92
C ALA A 65 -26.18 -1.58 4.03
N PRO A 66 -26.85 -2.18 5.05
CA PRO A 66 -26.17 -3.14 5.92
C PRO A 66 -26.46 -4.62 5.62
N LEU A 67 -27.17 -4.97 4.54
CA LEU A 67 -27.51 -6.38 4.24
C LEU A 67 -26.65 -7.05 3.16
N PHE A 68 -25.81 -6.29 2.45
CA PHE A 68 -24.74 -6.91 1.69
C PHE A 68 -23.62 -7.23 2.67
N PRO A 69 -23.17 -8.50 2.78
CA PRO A 69 -21.96 -8.80 3.53
C PRO A 69 -20.89 -7.87 2.97
N GLN A 70 -20.42 -6.94 3.79
CA GLN A 70 -19.21 -6.19 3.52
C GLN A 70 -18.23 -7.26 3.06
N PRO A 71 -17.77 -7.28 1.79
CA PRO A 71 -16.73 -8.20 1.41
C PRO A 71 -15.67 -7.96 2.47
N LYS A 72 -15.28 -9.02 3.19
CA LYS A 72 -14.11 -8.96 4.05
C LYS A 72 -13.13 -8.15 3.22
N ARG A 73 -12.73 -6.99 3.71
CA ARG A 73 -11.48 -6.41 3.31
C ARG A 73 -10.46 -7.43 3.79
N GLU A 74 -10.34 -8.55 3.07
CA GLU A 74 -9.05 -8.97 2.57
C GLU A 74 -8.47 -7.66 2.10
N SER A 75 -7.68 -7.07 3.01
CA SER A 75 -6.55 -6.24 2.67
C SER A 75 -6.20 -6.69 1.28
N LEU A 76 -6.49 -5.85 0.27
CA LEU A 76 -5.88 -6.00 -1.04
C LEU A 76 -4.47 -6.35 -0.67
N ALA A 77 -4.09 -7.62 -0.90
CA ALA A 77 -2.73 -8.04 -0.71
C ALA A 77 -2.00 -6.92 -1.42
N ILE A 78 -1.14 -6.21 -0.68
CA ILE A 78 -0.23 -5.26 -1.28
C ILE A 78 0.28 -6.07 -2.45
N VAL A 79 -0.18 -5.74 -3.66
CA VAL A 79 0.50 -6.17 -4.85
C VAL A 79 1.76 -5.40 -4.61
N ASN A 80 2.71 -6.08 -3.95
CA ASN A 80 4.09 -5.67 -3.91
C ASN A 80 4.28 -5.40 -5.38
N MET A 81 4.29 -4.11 -5.74
CA MET A 81 4.85 -3.70 -6.99
C MET A 81 6.19 -4.37 -6.90
N LEU A 82 6.35 -5.49 -7.64
CA LEU A 82 7.64 -6.04 -7.92
C LEU A 82 8.36 -4.79 -8.40
N GLU A 83 9.23 -4.22 -7.56
CA GLU A 83 10.03 -3.10 -7.97
C GLU A 83 10.80 -3.66 -9.15
N THR A 84 10.29 -3.38 -10.33
CA THR A 84 10.96 -3.67 -11.56
C THR A 84 11.94 -2.53 -11.67
N SER A 85 13.22 -2.85 -11.55
CA SER A 85 14.27 -1.92 -11.91
C SER A 85 13.99 -1.41 -13.34
N PRO A 86 14.45 -0.21 -13.74
CA PRO A 86 14.24 0.33 -15.09
C PRO A 86 14.67 -0.60 -16.23
N ASP A 87 15.48 -1.62 -15.93
CA ASP A 87 15.93 -2.69 -16.83
C ASP A 87 14.96 -3.89 -16.94
N GLY A 88 13.83 -3.88 -16.23
CA GLY A 88 12.83 -4.95 -16.23
C GLY A 88 13.15 -6.13 -15.31
N SER A 89 14.20 -6.06 -14.49
CA SER A 89 14.53 -7.10 -13.52
C SER A 89 13.61 -7.08 -12.30
N VAL A 90 13.17 -8.27 -11.87
CA VAL A 90 12.30 -8.44 -10.71
C VAL A 90 13.14 -8.47 -9.42
N ILE A 91 13.13 -7.37 -8.67
CA ILE A 91 13.90 -7.24 -7.40
C ILE A 91 13.37 -8.20 -6.31
N ASN A 92 12.14 -8.71 -6.47
CA ASN A 92 11.43 -9.48 -5.45
C ASN A 92 11.17 -10.95 -5.74
N GLU A 93 11.90 -11.59 -6.65
CA GLU A 93 11.84 -13.05 -6.76
C GLU A 93 12.61 -13.68 -5.59
N PRO A 94 11.95 -14.41 -4.67
CA PRO A 94 12.63 -15.01 -3.53
C PRO A 94 13.62 -16.07 -4.02
N SER A 95 14.89 -15.86 -3.74
CA SER A 95 15.93 -16.88 -3.91
C SER A 95 15.98 -17.71 -2.63
N SER A 96 15.34 -18.88 -2.68
CA SER A 96 15.23 -19.77 -1.51
C SER A 96 16.58 -20.18 -0.94
N ALA A 97 17.63 -20.29 -1.77
CA ALA A 97 18.97 -20.68 -1.34
C ALA A 97 19.72 -19.56 -0.61
N THR A 98 19.63 -18.31 -1.06
CA THR A 98 20.30 -17.18 -0.37
C THR A 98 19.63 -16.89 0.97
N ASP A 99 18.31 -16.98 1.03
CA ASP A 99 17.57 -16.81 2.29
C ASP A 99 17.84 -17.97 3.26
N ALA A 100 17.95 -19.21 2.75
CA ALA A 100 18.38 -20.36 3.55
C ALA A 100 19.81 -20.21 4.06
N TYR A 101 20.72 -19.66 3.25
CA TYR A 101 22.09 -19.40 3.65
C TYR A 101 22.16 -18.42 4.82
N PHE A 102 21.49 -17.27 4.72
CA PHE A 102 21.49 -16.29 5.83
C PHE A 102 20.76 -16.79 7.07
N ARG A 103 19.73 -17.63 6.91
CA ARG A 103 19.10 -18.31 8.05
C ARG A 103 20.06 -19.26 8.75
N ALA A 104 20.88 -19.99 8.00
CA ALA A 104 21.90 -20.88 8.56
C ALA A 104 23.01 -20.07 9.25
N VAL A 105 23.48 -18.97 8.63
CA VAL A 105 24.43 -18.03 9.25
C VAL A 105 23.89 -17.49 10.58
N GLY A 106 22.63 -17.03 10.62
CA GLY A 106 22.01 -16.51 11.84
C GLY A 106 21.83 -17.56 12.95
N ARG A 107 21.88 -18.85 12.61
CA ARG A 107 21.79 -19.98 13.55
C ARG A 107 23.15 -20.63 13.83
N PHE A 108 24.24 -20.12 13.25
CA PHE A 108 25.56 -20.76 13.31
C PHE A 108 25.53 -22.22 12.85
N ASP A 109 24.73 -22.52 11.82
CA ASP A 109 24.53 -23.88 11.29
C ASP A 109 25.41 -24.12 10.05
N ALA A 110 26.57 -24.75 10.25
CA ALA A 110 27.51 -25.05 9.18
C ALA A 110 26.92 -25.98 8.11
N ALA A 111 26.13 -26.98 8.54
CA ALA A 111 25.51 -27.94 7.63
C ALA A 111 24.47 -27.24 6.74
N GLY A 112 23.64 -26.37 7.33
CA GLY A 112 22.70 -25.51 6.61
C GLY A 112 23.40 -24.59 5.60
N MET A 113 24.54 -24.01 5.97
CA MET A 113 25.34 -23.18 5.05
C MET A 113 25.92 -24.00 3.88
N MET A 114 26.46 -25.20 4.13
CA MET A 114 26.96 -26.05 3.05
C MET A 114 25.86 -26.64 2.16
N ALA A 115 24.65 -26.83 2.70
CA ALA A 115 23.53 -27.43 1.97
C ALA A 115 22.97 -26.54 0.85
N VAL A 116 23.21 -25.23 0.87
CA VAL A 116 22.70 -24.32 -0.18
C VAL A 116 23.54 -24.33 -1.46
N TYR A 117 24.79 -24.80 -1.36
CA TYR A 117 25.69 -24.88 -2.50
C TYR A 117 25.24 -25.93 -3.51
N HIS A 118 25.58 -25.71 -4.77
CA HIS A 118 25.46 -26.71 -5.81
C HIS A 118 26.31 -27.95 -5.46
N PRO A 119 25.84 -29.19 -5.71
CA PRO A 119 26.57 -30.40 -5.34
C PRO A 119 28.02 -30.42 -5.81
N SER A 120 28.29 -30.05 -7.06
CA SER A 120 29.68 -30.02 -7.59
C SER A 120 30.58 -29.05 -6.81
N VAL A 121 30.05 -27.89 -6.40
CA VAL A 121 30.82 -26.90 -5.63
C VAL A 121 31.09 -27.41 -4.22
N ARG A 122 30.11 -28.09 -3.61
CA ARG A 122 30.30 -28.73 -2.32
C ARG A 122 31.36 -29.82 -2.40
N ASP A 123 31.32 -30.66 -3.42
CA ASP A 123 32.31 -31.73 -3.62
C ASP A 123 33.71 -31.13 -3.84
N ASP A 124 33.83 -30.06 -4.62
CA ASP A 124 35.08 -29.31 -4.80
C ASP A 124 35.58 -28.65 -3.51
N MET A 125 34.69 -28.13 -2.66
CA MET A 125 35.05 -27.59 -1.34
C MET A 125 35.58 -28.70 -0.43
N LEU A 126 34.89 -29.84 -0.38
CA LEU A 126 35.30 -31.01 0.40
C LEU A 126 36.65 -31.55 -0.08
N ALA A 127 36.87 -31.63 -1.40
CA ALA A 127 38.14 -32.05 -1.99
C ALA A 127 39.31 -31.12 -1.63
N ARG A 128 39.04 -29.82 -1.40
CA ARG A 128 40.01 -28.83 -0.92
C ARG A 128 40.19 -28.82 0.60
N GLY A 129 39.58 -29.77 1.31
CA GLY A 129 39.69 -29.91 2.76
C GLY A 129 38.76 -29.00 3.56
N ALA A 130 37.75 -28.38 2.93
CA ALA A 130 36.64 -27.84 3.70
C ALA A 130 35.88 -29.00 4.35
N SER A 131 35.42 -28.82 5.58
CA SER A 131 34.56 -29.79 6.26
C SER A 131 33.49 -29.07 7.06
N VAL A 132 32.35 -29.72 7.26
CA VAL A 132 31.24 -29.16 8.05
C VAL A 132 31.70 -28.93 9.48
N GLU A 133 32.51 -29.83 10.04
CA GLU A 133 33.02 -29.78 11.41
C GLU A 133 33.95 -28.59 11.62
N ARG A 134 34.89 -28.35 10.70
CA ARG A 134 35.80 -27.21 10.79
C ARG A 134 35.05 -25.87 10.66
N LEU A 135 34.05 -25.83 9.77
CA LEU A 135 33.19 -24.67 9.63
C LEU A 135 32.36 -24.46 10.91
N GLN A 136 31.78 -25.53 11.47
CA GLN A 136 30.99 -25.47 12.70
C GLN A 136 31.83 -24.96 13.87
N GLN A 137 33.05 -25.49 14.06
CA GLN A 137 33.96 -25.01 15.09
C GLN A 137 34.25 -23.50 14.94
N SER A 138 34.47 -23.03 13.71
CA SER A 138 34.71 -21.61 13.44
C SER A 138 33.49 -20.73 13.74
N LEU A 139 32.28 -21.25 13.47
CA LEU A 139 31.01 -20.59 13.79
C LEU A 139 30.73 -20.58 15.30
N ASP A 140 31.00 -21.68 16.00
CA ASP A 140 30.87 -21.79 17.46
C ASP A 140 31.82 -20.81 18.16
N ASP A 141 33.08 -20.73 17.70
CA ASP A 141 34.06 -19.76 18.20
C ASP A 141 33.59 -18.31 17.97
N ALA A 142 33.00 -18.02 16.80
CA ALA A 142 32.44 -16.70 16.52
C ALA A 142 31.25 -16.40 17.43
N SER A 143 30.31 -17.34 17.57
CA SER A 143 29.15 -17.23 18.45
C SER A 143 29.57 -16.98 19.91
N GLY A 144 30.58 -17.72 20.40
CA GLY A 144 31.15 -17.54 21.75
C GLY A 144 31.78 -16.15 21.99
N ARG A 145 32.24 -15.48 20.93
CA ARG A 145 32.69 -14.08 20.97
C ARG A 145 31.56 -13.05 20.87
N GLY A 146 30.31 -13.49 20.82
CA GLY A 146 29.14 -12.62 20.67
C GLY A 146 28.90 -12.17 19.23
N ALA A 147 29.43 -12.89 18.25
CA ALA A 147 29.12 -12.64 16.85
C ALA A 147 27.62 -12.77 16.61
N ARG A 148 27.08 -11.96 15.69
CA ARG A 148 25.66 -12.01 15.32
C ARG A 148 25.42 -11.34 13.98
N LEU A 149 24.53 -11.95 13.21
CA LEU A 149 23.95 -11.35 12.01
C LEU A 149 22.85 -10.38 12.46
N VAL A 150 23.00 -9.08 12.15
CA VAL A 150 22.02 -8.05 12.51
C VAL A 150 20.98 -7.93 11.42
N GLU A 151 21.43 -7.78 10.18
CA GLU A 151 20.56 -7.61 9.02
C GLU A 151 21.21 -8.24 7.78
N ALA A 152 20.38 -8.80 6.90
CA ALA A 152 20.77 -9.20 5.56
C ALA A 152 19.72 -8.67 4.60
N ARG A 153 20.07 -7.62 3.84
CA ARG A 153 19.16 -6.92 2.93
C ARG A 153 19.58 -7.19 1.49
N ARG A 154 18.65 -7.75 0.71
CA ARG A 154 18.85 -7.95 -0.73
C ARG A 154 18.77 -6.61 -1.45
N LEU A 155 19.72 -6.35 -2.33
CA LEU A 155 19.76 -5.15 -3.19
C LEU A 155 19.20 -5.43 -4.58
N ALA A 156 19.62 -6.54 -5.19
CA ALA A 156 19.31 -6.83 -6.58
C ALA A 156 19.33 -8.33 -6.86
N ASN A 157 18.58 -8.74 -7.89
CA ASN A 157 18.56 -10.10 -8.43
C ASN A 157 18.56 -9.99 -9.96
N ILE A 158 19.71 -10.24 -10.59
CA ILE A 158 19.97 -9.98 -12.01
C ILE A 158 20.12 -11.32 -12.73
N PRO A 159 19.20 -11.71 -13.62
CA PRO A 159 19.38 -12.89 -14.46
C PRO A 159 20.48 -12.67 -15.50
N ILE A 160 21.20 -13.74 -15.85
CA ILE A 160 22.16 -13.76 -16.96
C ILE A 160 21.73 -14.76 -18.05
N GLN A 161 22.31 -14.63 -19.24
CA GLN A 161 21.79 -15.25 -20.48
C GLN A 161 21.68 -16.78 -20.43
N ASP A 162 22.45 -17.45 -19.57
CA ASP A 162 22.45 -18.91 -19.41
C ASP A 162 21.53 -19.43 -18.29
N GLY A 163 20.65 -18.57 -17.78
CA GLY A 163 19.68 -18.90 -16.74
C GLY A 163 20.25 -18.83 -15.31
N ARG A 164 21.55 -18.57 -15.15
CA ARG A 164 22.13 -18.23 -13.85
C ARG A 164 21.65 -16.86 -13.39
N ARG A 165 21.88 -16.54 -12.12
CA ARG A 165 21.48 -15.25 -11.52
C ARG A 165 22.58 -14.70 -10.60
N TYR A 166 22.76 -13.39 -10.62
CA TYR A 166 23.53 -12.67 -9.60
C TYR A 166 22.59 -12.08 -8.56
N VAL A 167 22.80 -12.38 -7.29
CA VAL A 167 22.01 -11.83 -6.18
C VAL A 167 22.90 -11.05 -5.23
N PHE A 168 22.58 -9.78 -5.06
CA PHE A 168 23.38 -8.82 -4.29
C PHE A 168 22.76 -8.61 -2.92
N TYR A 169 23.58 -8.65 -1.87
CA TYR A 169 23.16 -8.38 -0.49
C TYR A 169 24.10 -7.39 0.19
N ILE A 170 23.52 -6.54 1.04
CA ILE A 170 24.24 -5.85 2.11
C ILE A 170 23.95 -6.58 3.41
N VAL A 171 24.98 -6.91 4.15
CA VAL A 171 24.91 -7.65 5.40
C VAL A 171 25.53 -6.84 6.51
N THR A 172 24.75 -6.56 7.55
CA THR A 172 25.25 -5.94 8.78
C THR A 172 25.44 -7.02 9.83
N ARG A 173 26.63 -7.07 10.43
CA ARG A 173 26.98 -8.02 11.49
C ARG A 173 27.81 -7.34 12.58
N THR A 174 27.84 -7.92 13.77
CA THR A 174 28.68 -7.43 14.88
C THR A 174 29.43 -8.59 15.52
N GLY A 175 30.52 -8.31 16.23
CA GLY A 175 31.25 -9.32 17.02
C GLY A 175 32.16 -10.26 16.21
N PHE A 176 32.35 -10.00 14.92
CA PHE A 176 33.27 -10.76 14.06
C PHE A 176 34.69 -10.18 14.04
N SER A 177 34.87 -8.87 14.29
CA SER A 177 36.18 -8.25 14.53
C SER A 177 36.52 -8.18 16.02
N ALA A 178 37.83 -8.08 16.31
CA ALA A 178 38.36 -7.93 17.67
C ALA A 178 37.82 -6.70 18.42
N ALA A 179 37.40 -5.65 17.69
CA ALA A 179 36.83 -4.43 18.28
C ALA A 179 35.34 -4.55 18.61
N GLY A 180 34.67 -5.64 18.22
CA GLY A 180 33.23 -5.81 18.42
C GLY A 180 32.35 -4.84 17.62
N ALA A 181 32.94 -4.09 16.68
CA ALA A 181 32.25 -3.08 15.90
C ALA A 181 31.20 -3.70 14.96
N SER A 182 30.23 -2.88 14.56
CA SER A 182 29.32 -3.22 13.48
C SER A 182 30.06 -3.11 12.14
N GLU A 183 29.95 -4.16 11.34
CA GLU A 183 30.53 -4.24 10.01
C GLU A 183 29.42 -4.37 8.98
N GLU A 184 29.54 -3.63 7.89
CA GLU A 184 28.73 -3.78 6.71
C GLU A 184 29.55 -4.49 5.63
N LEU A 185 29.01 -5.58 5.11
CA LEU A 185 29.62 -6.41 4.07
C LEU A 185 28.72 -6.48 2.84
N TYR A 186 29.36 -6.53 1.69
CA TYR A 186 28.71 -6.70 0.40
C TYR A 186 28.92 -8.14 -0.05
N PHE A 187 27.83 -8.83 -0.35
CA PHE A 187 27.86 -10.21 -0.84
C PHE A 187 27.25 -10.28 -2.24
N VAL A 188 27.91 -10.99 -3.14
CA VAL A 188 27.40 -11.35 -4.46
C VAL A 188 27.30 -12.86 -4.56
N PHE A 189 26.08 -13.35 -4.67
CA PHE A 189 25.80 -14.77 -4.91
C PHE A 189 25.65 -15.00 -6.40
N THR A 190 26.33 -16.02 -6.92
CA THR A 190 26.04 -16.56 -8.25
C THR A 190 25.21 -17.82 -8.07
N LEU A 191 24.00 -17.86 -8.62
CA LEU A 191 23.10 -19.00 -8.56
C LEU A 191 23.03 -19.72 -9.90
N ASP A 192 22.91 -21.04 -9.87
CA ASP A 192 22.61 -21.84 -11.06
C ASP A 192 21.12 -21.71 -11.47
N PRO A 193 20.69 -22.26 -12.61
CA PRO A 193 19.28 -22.27 -13.01
C PRO A 193 18.34 -23.00 -12.03
N SER A 194 18.87 -23.87 -11.16
CA SER A 194 18.10 -24.54 -10.10
C SER A 194 17.96 -23.70 -8.82
N GLY A 195 18.62 -22.54 -8.77
CA GLY A 195 18.64 -21.64 -7.62
C GLY A 195 19.70 -21.99 -6.57
N ARG A 196 20.61 -22.93 -6.82
CA ARG A 196 21.70 -23.34 -5.92
C ARG A 196 22.90 -22.41 -6.05
N VAL A 197 23.65 -22.24 -4.95
CA VAL A 197 24.81 -21.34 -4.91
C VAL A 197 26.01 -21.98 -5.63
N LEU A 198 26.52 -21.30 -6.66
CA LEU A 198 27.76 -21.64 -7.37
C LEU A 198 28.96 -20.94 -6.73
N SER A 199 28.80 -19.68 -6.32
CA SER A 199 29.85 -18.92 -5.65
C SER A 199 29.25 -17.82 -4.77
N ILE A 200 30.02 -17.39 -3.78
CA ILE A 200 29.78 -16.23 -2.95
C ILE A 200 31.06 -15.39 -3.00
N THR A 201 30.95 -14.10 -3.31
CA THR A 201 32.06 -13.14 -3.32
C THR A 201 31.75 -11.96 -2.41
#